data_AF-A0AAE0N104-F1
#
_entry.id   AF-A0AAE0N104-F1
#
_cell.length_a   1.000
_cell.length_b   1.000
_cell.length_c   1.000
_cell.angle_alpha   90.00
_cell.angle_beta   90.00
_cell.angle_gamma   90.00
#
_symmetry.space_group_name_H-M   'P 1'
#
loop_
_entity.id
_entity.type
_entity.pdbx_description
1 polymer ?
#
loop_
_entity_poly.entity_id
_entity_poly.type
_entity_poly.pdbx_seq_one_letter_code
_entity_poly.pdbx_strand_id
1 'polypeptide(L)'
;METNGVDKTEAPDVESFTDIEGDIDLNNILEKIPDSEREGIFEDYKYSERGWEFSHTLVDDCCIVSNPLFARGTGIVLVTDPRSIKRATGGPVPYGWAGITFNLSMEVRHIQDKGCGMVAKRHFLPGETLLLANPFFLVDERVLGITPVDVRNEIIKLALSKLPLRTRATLDKNVAKRAAEAGGSREVDLILTNAYCIPATSGTPCYFALYPFSSFFNHDCRPNVTYYIDKSWAFNASTNRDIGIGEELCVSYVSLWEPSWIRRATIRSWGFRCQCKLCDLPKELERRSDNRLAKIRELWYRLESWKDVIDGDDKTVDYFISLCTREGLTEVYARWVLRLANKAYHLLALKAAGGTQGSTAAVEGGQTQSSTGAGANPQSTVVLQLQAKKKTARISNGKHCKGYS
;
A
#
# COMPACT_ATOMS: atom_id res chain seq x y z
N MET A 1 -9.81 22.21 61.07
CA MET A 1 -8.48 21.87 60.54
C MET A 1 -8.57 20.46 60.00
N GLU A 2 -7.81 20.21 58.94
CA GLU A 2 -7.60 18.96 58.20
C GLU A 2 -8.49 18.69 57.00
N THR A 3 -7.77 18.28 55.95
CA THR A 3 -8.05 18.36 54.52
C THR A 3 -8.30 16.97 53.95
N ASN A 4 -9.22 16.94 52.98
CA ASN A 4 -9.55 15.89 52.01
C ASN A 4 -8.47 14.81 51.76
N GLY A 5 -8.83 13.55 52.05
CA GLY A 5 -8.18 12.35 51.52
C GLY A 5 -8.76 12.00 50.15
N VAL A 6 -7.89 12.02 49.13
CA VAL A 6 -8.17 11.50 47.79
C VAL A 6 -7.85 10.01 47.80
N ASP A 7 -8.87 9.22 47.50
CA ASP A 7 -8.82 7.78 47.32
C ASP A 7 -7.95 7.44 46.09
N LYS A 8 -6.88 6.67 46.32
CA LYS A 8 -5.98 6.17 45.27
C LYS A 8 -6.55 4.85 44.77
N THR A 9 -7.31 4.88 43.68
CA THR A 9 -7.68 3.64 42.98
C THR A 9 -6.44 3.05 42.32
N GLU A 10 -6.08 1.87 42.81
CA GLU A 10 -4.96 1.03 42.41
C GLU A 10 -4.98 0.70 40.91
N ALA A 11 -3.80 0.74 40.28
CA ALA A 11 -3.61 0.23 38.92
C ALA A 11 -3.64 -1.30 38.96
N PRO A 12 -4.28 -1.98 37.99
CA PRO A 12 -4.35 -3.44 38.00
C PRO A 12 -2.97 -4.06 37.77
N ASP A 13 -2.68 -5.07 38.59
CA ASP A 13 -1.43 -5.82 38.68
C ASP A 13 -0.92 -6.32 37.34
N VAL A 14 0.36 -6.05 37.08
CA VAL A 14 1.14 -6.61 35.97
C VAL A 14 1.79 -7.90 36.48
N GLU A 15 1.05 -9.00 36.48
CA GLU A 15 1.62 -10.34 36.66
C GLU A 15 1.60 -11.16 35.37
N SER A 16 2.81 -11.59 34.99
CA SER A 16 3.18 -12.73 34.15
C SER A 16 2.50 -12.91 32.78
N PHE A 17 3.08 -12.29 31.75
CA PHE A 17 3.07 -12.82 30.37
C PHE A 17 4.48 -13.31 30.02
N THR A 18 4.90 -14.39 30.67
CA THR A 18 5.90 -15.32 30.10
C THR A 18 5.15 -16.39 29.33
N ASP A 19 5.76 -16.91 28.27
CA ASP A 19 5.35 -18.12 27.52
C ASP A 19 4.45 -17.91 26.30
N ILE A 20 5.00 -17.24 25.27
CA ILE A 20 4.94 -17.75 23.89
C ILE A 20 6.30 -17.47 23.22
N GLU A 21 7.36 -18.13 23.70
CA GLU A 21 8.56 -18.39 22.90
C GLU A 21 8.30 -19.66 22.08
N GLY A 22 7.82 -19.47 20.85
CA GLY A 22 7.99 -20.50 19.84
C GLY A 22 9.41 -20.39 19.32
N ASP A 23 10.33 -21.19 19.85
CA ASP A 23 11.69 -21.33 19.31
C ASP A 23 11.58 -21.64 17.80
N ILE A 24 11.99 -20.67 16.98
CA ILE A 24 12.26 -20.94 15.57
C ILE A 24 13.57 -21.71 15.56
N ASP A 25 13.54 -22.98 15.14
CA ASP A 25 14.74 -23.79 14.96
C ASP A 25 15.59 -23.23 13.82
N LEU A 26 16.45 -22.26 14.16
CA LEU A 26 17.32 -21.52 13.26
C LEU A 26 18.34 -22.44 12.55
N ASN A 27 18.69 -23.57 13.15
CA ASN A 27 19.62 -24.54 12.56
C ASN A 27 19.01 -25.22 11.33
N ASN A 28 17.70 -25.46 11.34
CA ASN A 28 16.96 -26.06 10.22
C ASN A 28 16.83 -25.12 9.00
N ILE A 29 16.96 -23.80 9.22
CA ILE A 29 16.97 -22.77 8.17
C ILE A 29 18.36 -22.71 7.52
N LEU A 30 19.40 -22.77 8.33
CA LEU A 30 20.81 -22.83 7.89
C LEU A 30 21.07 -24.07 7.02
N GLU A 31 20.51 -25.23 7.39
CA GLU A 31 20.68 -26.47 6.64
C GLU A 31 20.14 -26.43 5.19
N LYS A 32 19.25 -25.47 4.87
CA LYS A 32 18.65 -25.31 3.53
C LYS A 32 19.39 -24.29 2.64
N ILE A 33 20.33 -23.56 3.21
CA ILE A 33 21.17 -22.59 2.50
C ILE A 33 22.47 -23.32 2.08
N PRO A 34 22.97 -23.16 0.83
CA PRO A 34 24.23 -23.78 0.39
C PRO A 34 25.41 -23.38 1.29
N ASP A 35 26.35 -24.29 1.54
CA ASP A 35 27.49 -24.05 2.44
C ASP A 35 28.33 -22.81 2.05
N SER A 36 28.40 -22.49 0.76
CA SER A 36 29.09 -21.30 0.24
C SER A 36 28.42 -19.96 0.62
N GLU A 37 27.16 -20.01 1.07
CA GLU A 37 26.39 -18.84 1.52
C GLU A 37 26.29 -18.80 3.06
N ARG A 38 26.63 -19.88 3.79
CA ARG A 38 26.49 -19.99 5.25
C ARG A 38 27.52 -19.20 6.06
N GLU A 39 28.72 -18.96 5.53
CA GLU A 39 29.77 -18.23 6.24
C GLU A 39 29.39 -16.75 6.37
N GLY A 40 28.95 -16.37 7.58
CA GLY A 40 28.65 -14.99 7.93
C GLY A 40 27.16 -14.63 8.01
N ILE A 41 26.23 -15.59 8.13
CA ILE A 41 24.79 -15.29 8.28
C ILE A 41 24.39 -14.98 9.76
N PHE A 42 25.18 -15.34 10.79
CA PHE A 42 24.75 -15.22 12.21
C PHE A 42 25.84 -14.94 13.29
N GLU A 43 26.81 -14.05 13.09
CA GLU A 43 27.56 -13.40 14.19
C GLU A 43 26.88 -12.13 14.74
N ASP A 44 25.98 -12.22 15.71
CA ASP A 44 25.22 -11.08 16.28
C ASP A 44 26.01 -9.74 16.43
N TYR A 45 26.02 -8.90 15.39
CA TYR A 45 26.50 -7.53 15.49
C TYR A 45 25.37 -6.68 16.08
N LYS A 46 25.26 -6.66 17.41
CA LYS A 46 24.45 -5.69 18.14
C LYS A 46 25.10 -4.30 18.07
N TYR A 47 25.05 -3.66 16.90
CA TYR A 47 25.36 -2.24 16.81
C TYR A 47 24.12 -1.43 17.22
N SER A 48 23.86 -1.36 18.53
CA SER A 48 22.71 -0.63 19.08
C SER A 48 22.99 0.87 19.15
N GLU A 49 23.03 1.56 18.01
CA GLU A 49 22.86 3.01 18.06
C GLU A 49 21.37 3.33 18.15
N ARG A 50 20.93 3.85 19.31
CA ARG A 50 19.57 4.38 19.53
C ARG A 50 18.43 3.37 19.25
N GLY A 51 18.65 2.10 19.60
CA GLY A 51 17.64 1.03 19.51
C GLY A 51 17.47 0.41 18.12
N TRP A 52 18.38 0.69 17.17
CA TRP A 52 18.46 -0.04 15.91
C TRP A 52 19.25 -1.35 16.06
N GLU A 53 18.80 -2.39 15.38
CA GLU A 53 19.39 -3.73 15.34
C GLU A 53 19.57 -4.14 13.88
N PHE A 54 20.68 -4.83 13.58
CA PHE A 54 21.04 -5.27 12.23
C PHE A 54 21.36 -6.77 12.25
N SER A 55 20.83 -7.52 11.29
CA SER A 55 21.30 -8.88 11.00
C SER A 55 22.47 -8.85 10.02
N HIS A 56 23.02 -10.03 9.75
CA HIS A 56 23.93 -10.25 8.63
C HIS A 56 23.23 -10.06 7.29
N THR A 57 24.06 -9.96 6.26
CA THR A 57 23.64 -10.14 4.89
C THR A 57 22.99 -11.51 4.73
N LEU A 58 21.78 -11.50 4.18
CA LEU A 58 20.96 -12.68 3.90
C LEU A 58 21.03 -13.04 2.43
N VAL A 59 20.71 -12.08 1.54
CA VAL A 59 20.64 -12.27 0.08
C VAL A 59 20.96 -10.96 -0.61
N ASP A 60 21.89 -10.96 -1.57
CA ASP A 60 22.21 -9.80 -2.45
C ASP A 60 22.42 -8.48 -1.68
N ASP A 61 23.32 -8.52 -0.70
CA ASP A 61 23.65 -7.44 0.26
C ASP A 61 22.49 -7.00 1.17
N CYS A 62 21.31 -7.65 1.12
CA CYS A 62 20.19 -7.30 1.98
C CYS A 62 20.32 -7.92 3.37
N CYS A 63 20.03 -7.16 4.41
CA CYS A 63 19.93 -7.62 5.79
C CYS A 63 18.57 -7.24 6.41
N ILE A 64 18.25 -7.80 7.57
CA ILE A 64 17.15 -7.34 8.41
C ILE A 64 17.67 -6.18 9.27
N VAL A 65 16.96 -5.07 9.22
CA VAL A 65 17.22 -3.89 10.05
C VAL A 65 15.95 -3.59 10.83
N SER A 66 16.01 -3.58 12.15
CA SER A 66 14.83 -3.37 12.99
C SER A 66 15.06 -2.33 14.07
N ASN A 67 13.98 -1.68 14.51
CA ASN A 67 13.96 -0.86 15.71
C ASN A 67 12.61 -1.05 16.41
N PRO A 68 12.53 -1.79 17.52
CA PRO A 68 11.26 -2.06 18.21
C PRO A 68 10.70 -0.83 18.93
N LEU A 69 11.51 0.18 19.22
CA LEU A 69 11.10 1.42 19.89
C LEU A 69 10.51 2.46 18.92
N PHE A 70 10.65 2.21 17.62
CA PHE A 70 10.21 3.13 16.58
C PHE A 70 8.72 3.51 16.69
N ALA A 71 8.39 4.77 16.35
CA ALA A 71 7.03 5.31 16.36
C ALA A 71 6.24 4.97 17.63
N ARG A 72 6.76 5.37 18.80
CA ARG A 72 6.16 5.14 20.13
C ARG A 72 5.97 3.65 20.45
N GLY A 73 6.94 2.81 20.08
CA GLY A 73 6.91 1.37 20.35
C GLY A 73 6.01 0.55 19.40
N THR A 74 5.63 1.12 18.25
CA THR A 74 5.03 0.32 17.16
C THR A 74 6.08 -0.55 16.48
N GLY A 75 7.33 -0.10 16.49
CA GLY A 75 8.45 -0.79 15.86
C GLY A 75 8.46 -0.67 14.34
N ILE A 76 9.63 -0.96 13.77
CA ILE A 76 9.85 -1.04 12.33
C ILE A 76 10.84 -2.16 12.04
N VAL A 77 10.67 -2.83 10.90
CA VAL A 77 11.62 -3.77 10.33
C VAL A 77 11.74 -3.55 8.83
N LEU A 78 12.96 -3.58 8.33
CA LEU A 78 13.32 -3.38 6.94
C LEU A 78 14.14 -4.60 6.50
N VAL A 79 13.86 -5.16 5.34
CA VAL A 79 14.65 -6.22 4.73
C VAL A 79 15.24 -5.66 3.44
N THR A 80 16.47 -5.13 3.52
CA THR A 80 17.08 -4.32 2.46
C THR A 80 18.58 -4.18 2.63
N ASP A 81 19.28 -3.72 1.59
CA ASP A 81 20.67 -3.25 1.71
C ASP A 81 20.74 -1.95 2.56
N PRO A 82 21.63 -1.88 3.58
CA PRO A 82 21.80 -0.70 4.41
C PRO A 82 22.18 0.58 3.66
N ARG A 83 22.89 0.46 2.52
CA ARG A 83 23.28 1.64 1.73
C ARG A 83 22.06 2.31 1.10
N SER A 84 21.05 1.52 0.75
CA SER A 84 19.78 2.00 0.18
C SER A 84 18.97 2.80 1.19
N ILE A 85 19.00 2.43 2.48
CA ILE A 85 18.38 3.23 3.55
C ILE A 85 19.06 4.59 3.64
N LYS A 86 20.39 4.63 3.77
CA LYS A 86 21.14 5.91 3.89
C LYS A 86 20.87 6.86 2.72
N ARG A 87 20.77 6.33 1.50
CA ARG A 87 20.42 7.10 0.29
C ARG A 87 18.97 7.58 0.32
N ALA A 88 18.03 6.71 0.67
CA ALA A 88 16.60 7.05 0.74
C ALA A 88 16.32 8.17 1.75
N THR A 89 17.01 8.15 2.88
CA THR A 89 16.70 9.01 4.01
C THR A 89 17.66 10.18 4.19
N GLY A 90 18.68 10.32 3.33
CA GLY A 90 19.66 11.41 3.39
C GLY A 90 20.55 11.41 4.64
N GLY A 91 20.65 10.28 5.36
CA GLY A 91 21.32 10.16 6.67
C GLY A 91 20.79 8.96 7.47
N PRO A 92 21.31 8.69 8.69
CA PRO A 92 20.72 7.66 9.57
C PRO A 92 19.23 7.95 9.79
N VAL A 93 18.42 6.88 9.77
CA VAL A 93 16.94 6.92 9.68
C VAL A 93 16.36 8.10 10.47
N PRO A 94 15.66 9.05 9.81
CA PRO A 94 15.39 10.36 10.37
C PRO A 94 14.61 10.25 11.67
N TYR A 95 15.23 10.78 12.74
CA TYR A 95 14.50 11.22 13.92
C TYR A 95 13.48 12.26 13.45
N GLY A 96 12.22 11.87 13.33
CA GLY A 96 11.17 12.75 12.78
C GLY A 96 10.16 12.09 11.86
N TRP A 97 10.27 10.79 11.58
CA TRP A 97 9.13 10.04 11.04
C TRP A 97 7.95 10.19 12.01
N ALA A 98 6.95 10.96 11.59
CA ALA A 98 5.80 11.34 12.40
C ALA A 98 5.18 10.08 13.01
N GLY A 99 4.91 10.07 14.32
CA GLY A 99 4.23 8.95 14.96
C GLY A 99 2.92 8.61 14.23
N ILE A 100 2.43 7.37 14.39
CA ILE A 100 1.14 6.98 13.81
C ILE A 100 0.07 7.94 14.35
N THR A 101 -0.52 8.71 13.45
CA THR A 101 -1.69 9.52 13.75
C THR A 101 -2.88 8.74 13.23
N PHE A 102 -3.45 7.94 14.14
CA PHE A 102 -4.66 7.18 13.90
C PHE A 102 -5.86 7.98 14.42
N ASN A 103 -6.83 8.26 13.55
CA ASN A 103 -8.04 8.94 13.99
C ASN A 103 -8.91 7.97 14.80
N LEU A 104 -8.99 8.19 16.13
CA LEU A 104 -9.80 7.38 17.06
C LEU A 104 -11.31 7.41 16.75
N SER A 105 -11.72 8.23 15.78
CA SER A 105 -13.09 8.28 15.27
C SER A 105 -13.36 7.25 14.17
N MET A 106 -12.49 6.24 14.03
CA MET A 106 -12.70 5.06 13.19
C MET A 106 -12.64 3.81 14.04
N GLU A 107 -13.29 2.73 13.59
CA GLU A 107 -13.15 1.41 14.23
C GLU A 107 -13.18 0.28 13.21
N VAL A 108 -12.49 -0.80 13.57
CA VAL A 108 -12.50 -2.04 12.81
C VAL A 108 -13.73 -2.84 13.21
N ARG A 109 -14.55 -3.20 12.23
CA ARG A 109 -15.72 -4.09 12.38
C ARG A 109 -15.63 -5.25 11.40
N HIS A 110 -16.35 -6.33 11.68
CA HIS A 110 -16.59 -7.35 10.67
C HIS A 110 -17.62 -6.84 9.66
N ILE A 111 -17.27 -6.89 8.38
CA ILE A 111 -18.09 -6.54 7.23
C ILE A 111 -18.46 -7.83 6.49
N GLN A 112 -19.75 -8.03 6.27
CA GLN A 112 -20.27 -9.20 5.57
C GLN A 112 -19.56 -9.38 4.21
N ASP A 113 -19.14 -10.61 3.92
CA ASP A 113 -18.41 -11.03 2.72
C ASP A 113 -17.04 -10.37 2.45
N LYS A 114 -16.61 -9.41 3.28
CA LYS A 114 -15.31 -8.70 3.14
C LYS A 114 -14.33 -8.96 4.29
N GLY A 115 -14.78 -9.56 5.39
CA GLY A 115 -13.93 -9.80 6.57
C GLY A 115 -13.85 -8.56 7.46
N CYS A 116 -12.67 -8.21 7.98
CA CYS A 116 -12.52 -6.98 8.77
C CYS A 116 -12.49 -5.74 7.86
N GLY A 117 -13.18 -4.67 8.27
CA GLY A 117 -13.20 -3.40 7.55
C GLY A 117 -13.22 -2.22 8.51
N MET A 118 -12.73 -1.08 8.06
CA MET A 118 -12.73 0.18 8.82
C MET A 118 -14.06 0.92 8.63
N VAL A 119 -14.66 1.41 9.71
CA VAL A 119 -15.96 2.10 9.73
C VAL A 119 -15.85 3.43 10.46
N ALA A 120 -16.58 4.44 9.98
CA ALA A 120 -16.65 5.76 10.60
C ALA A 120 -17.48 5.76 11.90
N LYS A 121 -16.93 6.28 13.00
CA LYS A 121 -17.65 6.48 14.28
C LYS A 121 -18.28 7.87 14.41
N ARG A 122 -17.93 8.79 13.52
CA ARG A 122 -18.47 10.14 13.44
C ARG A 122 -18.69 10.52 11.97
N HIS A 123 -19.33 11.65 11.76
CA HIS A 123 -19.36 12.28 10.45
C HIS A 123 -17.96 12.81 10.08
N PHE A 124 -17.51 12.55 8.85
CA PHE A 124 -16.31 13.16 8.28
C PHE A 124 -16.66 14.07 7.10
N LEU A 125 -16.00 15.22 7.03
CA LEU A 125 -16.05 16.15 5.91
C LEU A 125 -15.02 15.75 4.85
N PRO A 126 -15.17 16.20 3.58
CA PRO A 126 -14.16 15.97 2.54
C PRO A 126 -12.78 16.54 2.92
N GLY A 127 -11.72 15.78 2.65
CA GLY A 127 -10.33 16.19 2.89
C GLY A 127 -9.82 15.97 4.31
N GLU A 128 -10.64 15.50 5.24
CA GLU A 128 -10.20 15.16 6.60
C GLU A 128 -9.17 14.02 6.58
N THR A 129 -8.10 14.17 7.36
CA THR A 129 -7.07 13.13 7.50
C THR A 129 -7.57 12.00 8.38
N LEU A 130 -7.52 10.78 7.85
CA LEU A 130 -7.92 9.56 8.52
C LEU A 130 -6.71 8.84 9.13
N LEU A 131 -5.65 8.70 8.34
CA LEU A 131 -4.46 7.95 8.70
C LEU A 131 -3.21 8.63 8.15
N LEU A 132 -2.25 8.88 9.04
CA LEU A 132 -0.86 9.12 8.72
C LEU A 132 -0.03 8.05 9.42
N ALA A 133 0.55 7.14 8.67
CA ALA A 133 1.25 5.99 9.22
C ALA A 133 2.56 5.70 8.48
N ASN A 134 3.60 5.47 9.27
CA ASN A 134 4.83 4.91 8.74
C ASN A 134 4.66 3.42 8.43
N PRO A 135 5.45 2.88 7.49
CA PRO A 135 5.56 1.45 7.35
C PRO A 135 6.20 0.88 8.62
N PHE A 136 5.68 -0.25 9.07
CA PHE A 136 6.34 -1.02 10.13
C PHE A 136 7.12 -2.20 9.53
N PHE A 137 6.83 -2.60 8.29
CA PHE A 137 7.58 -3.60 7.55
C PHE A 137 7.84 -3.10 6.13
N LEU A 138 9.08 -3.23 5.67
CA LEU A 138 9.50 -2.98 4.29
C LEU A 138 10.37 -4.13 3.82
N VAL A 139 10.16 -4.61 2.61
CA VAL A 139 11.04 -5.61 1.98
C VAL A 139 11.41 -5.18 0.57
N ASP A 140 12.69 -5.29 0.26
CA ASP A 140 13.24 -5.07 -1.06
C ASP A 140 12.65 -6.09 -2.06
N GLU A 141 12.27 -5.62 -3.26
CA GLU A 141 11.72 -6.49 -4.30
C GLU A 141 12.64 -7.65 -4.68
N ARG A 142 13.97 -7.47 -4.54
CA ARG A 142 14.96 -8.51 -4.84
C ARG A 142 14.75 -9.71 -3.94
N VAL A 143 14.55 -9.48 -2.64
CA VAL A 143 14.26 -10.54 -1.67
C VAL A 143 12.99 -11.32 -2.05
N LEU A 144 11.97 -10.65 -2.61
CA LEU A 144 10.77 -11.34 -3.06
C LEU A 144 10.94 -12.05 -4.41
N GLY A 145 11.77 -11.49 -5.29
CA GLY A 145 11.86 -11.83 -6.70
C GLY A 145 12.86 -12.93 -7.05
N ILE A 146 14.02 -12.98 -6.39
CA ILE A 146 15.13 -13.89 -6.72
C ILE A 146 15.36 -14.98 -5.66
N THR A 147 14.97 -14.73 -4.41
CA THR A 147 15.19 -15.67 -3.30
C THR A 147 14.31 -16.91 -3.43
N PRO A 148 14.85 -18.13 -3.20
CA PRO A 148 14.06 -19.36 -3.08
C PRO A 148 12.87 -19.20 -2.11
N VAL A 149 11.76 -19.87 -2.41
CA VAL A 149 10.47 -19.64 -1.72
C VAL A 149 10.56 -19.94 -0.23
N ASP A 150 11.16 -21.05 0.14
CA ASP A 150 11.39 -21.51 1.51
C ASP A 150 12.29 -20.54 2.28
N VAL A 151 13.42 -20.15 1.71
CA VAL A 151 14.35 -19.18 2.32
C VAL A 151 13.67 -17.83 2.50
N ARG A 152 12.96 -17.34 1.49
CA ARG A 152 12.22 -16.07 1.54
C ARG A 152 11.19 -16.07 2.67
N ASN A 153 10.44 -17.17 2.84
CA ASN A 153 9.42 -17.26 3.88
C ASN A 153 10.04 -17.15 5.27
N GLU A 154 11.16 -17.83 5.50
CA GLU A 154 11.88 -17.77 6.77
C GLU A 154 12.49 -16.38 7.04
N ILE A 155 13.02 -15.71 6.01
CA ILE A 155 13.48 -14.31 6.12
C ILE A 155 12.34 -13.39 6.55
N ILE A 156 11.18 -13.49 5.90
CA ILE A 156 10.01 -12.66 6.25
C ILE A 156 9.52 -12.99 7.66
N LYS A 157 9.45 -14.28 8.02
CA LYS A 157 9.03 -14.73 9.35
C LYS A 157 9.94 -14.17 10.44
N LEU A 158 11.26 -14.27 10.23
CA LEU A 158 12.27 -13.71 11.12
C LEU A 158 12.17 -12.19 11.20
N ALA A 159 12.01 -11.49 10.07
CA ALA A 159 11.83 -10.05 10.06
C ALA A 159 10.59 -9.62 10.85
N LEU A 160 9.44 -10.28 10.63
CA LEU A 160 8.20 -9.99 11.34
C LEU A 160 8.30 -10.29 12.83
N SER A 161 9.10 -11.28 13.26
CA SER A 161 9.29 -11.59 14.69
C SER A 161 10.01 -10.49 15.46
N LYS A 162 10.79 -9.64 14.78
CA LYS A 162 11.44 -8.45 15.35
C LYS A 162 10.47 -7.31 15.70
N LEU A 163 9.20 -7.40 15.28
CA LEU A 163 8.20 -6.41 15.62
C LEU A 163 7.65 -6.61 17.04
N PRO A 164 7.32 -5.51 17.74
CA PRO A 164 6.60 -5.56 19.02
C PRO A 164 5.32 -6.40 18.95
N LEU A 165 5.01 -7.10 20.04
CA LEU A 165 3.85 -7.99 20.16
C LEU A 165 2.54 -7.32 19.72
N ARG A 166 2.33 -6.06 20.12
CA ARG A 166 1.12 -5.28 19.77
C ARG A 166 0.97 -5.09 18.25
N THR A 167 2.07 -4.88 17.55
CA THR A 167 2.11 -4.70 16.10
C THR A 167 1.87 -6.02 15.39
N ARG A 168 2.52 -7.10 15.85
CA ARG A 168 2.27 -8.46 15.34
C ARG A 168 0.80 -8.88 15.51
N ALA A 169 0.20 -8.63 16.67
CA ALA A 169 -1.22 -8.91 16.92
C ALA A 169 -2.16 -8.11 15.99
N THR A 170 -1.75 -6.93 15.52
CA THR A 170 -2.51 -6.18 14.52
C THR A 170 -2.42 -6.84 13.15
N LEU A 171 -1.26 -7.38 12.78
CA LEU A 171 -1.08 -8.12 11.54
C LEU A 171 -1.90 -9.39 11.49
N ASP A 172 -1.98 -10.11 12.61
CA ASP A 172 -2.78 -11.33 12.72
C ASP A 172 -4.26 -11.08 12.38
N LYS A 173 -4.77 -9.88 12.67
CA LYS A 173 -6.14 -9.46 12.29
C LYS A 173 -6.30 -9.18 10.79
N ASN A 174 -5.20 -8.89 10.09
CA ASN A 174 -5.14 -8.52 8.66
C ASN A 174 -4.77 -9.70 7.74
N VAL A 175 -4.32 -10.83 8.30
CA VAL A 175 -4.07 -12.04 7.51
C VAL A 175 -5.41 -12.58 7.02
N ALA A 176 -5.64 -12.47 5.72
CA ALA A 176 -6.80 -13.10 5.09
C ALA A 176 -6.78 -14.61 5.38
N LYS A 177 -7.90 -15.15 5.86
CA LYS A 177 -8.13 -16.60 6.11
C LYS A 177 -7.76 -17.52 4.93
N ARG A 178 -7.51 -16.99 3.74
CA ARG A 178 -7.22 -17.73 2.51
C ARG A 178 -5.97 -18.61 2.55
N ALA A 179 -4.96 -18.25 3.35
CA ALA A 179 -3.64 -18.90 3.31
C ALA A 179 -3.66 -20.34 3.84
N ALA A 180 -4.43 -20.57 4.91
CA ALA A 180 -4.50 -21.88 5.57
C ALA A 180 -5.18 -22.95 4.68
N GLU A 181 -6.08 -22.55 3.78
CA GLU A 181 -6.89 -23.47 2.98
C GLU A 181 -6.18 -23.97 1.71
N ALA A 182 -5.07 -23.36 1.30
CA ALA A 182 -4.39 -23.67 0.03
C ALA A 182 -2.90 -24.08 0.16
N GLY A 183 -2.41 -24.32 1.38
CA GLY A 183 -1.00 -24.68 1.63
C GLY A 183 0.00 -23.55 1.38
N GLY A 184 -0.43 -22.29 1.49
CA GLY A 184 0.42 -21.10 1.34
C GLY A 184 1.11 -20.71 2.66
N SER A 185 2.27 -20.03 2.57
CA SER A 185 2.88 -19.40 3.76
C SER A 185 2.08 -18.15 4.14
N ARG A 186 1.69 -18.10 5.42
CA ARG A 186 0.98 -16.99 6.05
C ARG A 186 1.71 -15.66 5.83
N GLU A 187 3.03 -15.66 5.94
CA GLU A 187 3.91 -14.50 5.87
C GLU A 187 3.93 -13.88 4.48
N VAL A 188 3.99 -14.73 3.45
CA VAL A 188 3.90 -14.27 2.06
C VAL A 188 2.52 -13.76 1.74
N ASP A 189 1.47 -14.45 2.18
CA ASP A 189 0.11 -14.01 1.89
C ASP A 189 -0.21 -12.68 2.59
N LEU A 190 0.35 -12.43 3.79
CA LEU A 190 0.31 -11.11 4.43
C LEU A 190 0.89 -10.04 3.52
N ILE A 191 2.09 -10.23 2.98
CA ILE A 191 2.72 -9.27 2.05
C ILE A 191 1.90 -9.11 0.78
N LEU A 192 1.52 -10.22 0.12
CA LEU A 192 0.83 -10.20 -1.15
C LEU A 192 -0.53 -9.50 -1.09
N THR A 193 -1.21 -9.57 0.06
CA THR A 193 -2.55 -9.00 0.22
C THR A 193 -2.55 -7.64 0.90
N ASN A 194 -1.50 -7.26 1.62
CA ASN A 194 -1.52 -6.02 2.40
C ASN A 194 -0.42 -5.04 2.05
N ALA A 195 0.60 -5.45 1.29
CA ALA A 195 1.71 -4.58 0.98
C ALA A 195 1.39 -3.60 -0.14
N TYR A 196 2.01 -2.43 -0.05
CA TYR A 196 2.01 -1.40 -1.07
C TYR A 196 3.38 -1.35 -1.73
N CYS A 197 3.38 -1.23 -3.04
CA CYS A 197 4.60 -1.01 -3.81
C CYS A 197 5.04 0.45 -3.66
N ILE A 198 6.28 0.64 -3.21
CA ILE A 198 6.99 1.91 -3.25
C ILE A 198 7.95 1.83 -4.44
N PRO A 199 7.71 2.58 -5.52
CA PRO A 199 8.51 2.51 -6.73
C PRO A 199 9.98 2.85 -6.45
N ALA A 200 10.87 2.23 -7.22
CA ALA A 200 12.29 2.58 -7.23
C ALA A 200 12.49 4.07 -7.54
N THR A 201 13.46 4.69 -6.86
CA THR A 201 13.91 6.06 -7.16
C THR A 201 15.42 6.07 -7.36
N SER A 202 16.00 7.20 -7.75
CA SER A 202 17.46 7.29 -7.96
C SER A 202 18.21 6.87 -6.69
N GLY A 203 18.83 5.69 -6.73
CA GLY A 203 19.59 5.13 -5.60
C GLY A 203 18.79 4.25 -4.62
N THR A 204 17.53 3.92 -4.89
CA THR A 204 16.75 2.98 -4.07
C THR A 204 15.98 1.96 -4.93
N PRO A 205 15.95 0.68 -4.52
CA PRO A 205 15.16 -0.34 -5.19
C PRO A 205 13.65 -0.12 -4.96
N CYS A 206 12.84 -0.91 -5.66
CA CYS A 206 11.42 -0.99 -5.36
C CYS A 206 11.22 -1.73 -4.02
N TYR A 207 10.29 -1.25 -3.20
CA TYR A 207 9.96 -1.89 -1.92
C TYR A 207 8.49 -2.31 -1.84
N PHE A 208 8.24 -3.31 -1.01
CA PHE A 208 6.90 -3.68 -0.55
C PHE A 208 6.75 -3.31 0.91
N ALA A 209 5.81 -2.41 1.20
CA ALA A 209 5.61 -1.80 2.50
C ALA A 209 4.28 -2.22 3.12
N LEU A 210 4.29 -2.63 4.38
CA LEU A 210 3.06 -2.87 5.14
C LEU A 210 2.79 -1.72 6.10
N TYR A 211 1.51 -1.35 6.20
CA TYR A 211 1.00 -0.36 7.16
C TYR A 211 -0.14 -1.01 7.95
N PRO A 212 -0.16 -0.94 9.30
CA PRO A 212 -0.99 -1.84 10.10
C PRO A 212 -2.48 -1.58 9.92
N PHE A 213 -2.83 -0.31 9.71
CA PHE A 213 -4.21 0.16 9.70
C PHE A 213 -4.77 0.34 8.29
N SER A 214 -3.92 0.46 7.27
CA SER A 214 -4.42 0.63 5.89
C SER A 214 -5.03 -0.66 5.34
N SER A 215 -4.59 -1.82 5.84
CA SER A 215 -5.14 -3.14 5.54
C SER A 215 -6.63 -3.29 5.81
N PHE A 216 -7.19 -2.49 6.72
CA PHE A 216 -8.63 -2.53 7.03
C PHE A 216 -9.46 -1.68 6.07
N PHE A 217 -8.85 -0.91 5.16
CA PHE A 217 -9.60 -0.25 4.10
C PHE A 217 -9.93 -1.27 3.01
N ASN A 218 -11.19 -1.69 2.99
CA ASN A 218 -11.70 -2.60 1.98
C ASN A 218 -11.85 -1.93 0.62
N HIS A 219 -12.12 -2.75 -0.39
CA HIS A 219 -12.35 -2.27 -1.74
C HIS A 219 -13.75 -1.68 -1.95
N ASP A 220 -13.80 -0.51 -2.59
CA ASP A 220 -14.92 -0.06 -3.42
C ASP A 220 -14.40 0.49 -4.76
N CYS A 221 -15.13 0.29 -5.86
CA CYS A 221 -14.76 0.83 -7.18
C CYS A 221 -14.96 2.35 -7.28
N ARG A 222 -15.73 2.94 -6.35
CA ARG A 222 -15.90 4.38 -6.12
C ARG A 222 -15.65 4.66 -4.64
N PRO A 223 -14.37 4.63 -4.23
CA PRO A 223 -14.00 4.71 -2.82
C PRO A 223 -14.30 6.09 -2.22
N ASN A 224 -14.58 6.14 -0.93
CA ASN A 224 -14.73 7.38 -0.15
C ASN A 224 -13.42 7.82 0.54
N VAL A 225 -12.36 7.03 0.43
CA VAL A 225 -11.01 7.33 0.90
C VAL A 225 -10.03 7.33 -0.26
N THR A 226 -9.22 8.38 -0.34
CA THR A 226 -8.06 8.45 -1.23
C THR A 226 -6.79 8.35 -0.39
N TYR A 227 -5.76 7.69 -0.93
CA TYR A 227 -4.47 7.59 -0.25
C TYR A 227 -3.31 7.88 -1.20
N TYR A 228 -2.17 8.22 -0.63
CA TYR A 228 -0.88 8.24 -1.31
C TYR A 228 0.23 7.87 -0.32
N ILE A 229 1.37 7.42 -0.85
CA ILE A 229 2.60 7.24 -0.08
C ILE A 229 3.53 8.38 -0.47
N ASP A 230 4.02 9.13 0.52
CA ASP A 230 4.91 10.27 0.26
C ASP A 230 6.38 9.86 0.15
N LYS A 231 7.26 10.84 -0.06
CA LYS A 231 8.70 10.62 -0.21
C LYS A 231 9.37 10.10 1.07
N SER A 232 8.74 10.26 2.23
CA SER A 232 9.17 9.67 3.50
C SER A 232 8.61 8.27 3.71
N TRP A 233 7.96 7.70 2.69
CA TRP A 233 7.28 6.40 2.71
C TRP A 233 6.08 6.36 3.66
N ALA A 234 5.62 7.49 4.19
CA ALA A 234 4.43 7.52 5.03
C ALA A 234 3.16 7.37 4.18
N PHE A 235 2.27 6.48 4.64
CA PHE A 235 0.94 6.31 4.10
C PHE A 235 0.03 7.42 4.61
N ASN A 236 -0.54 8.18 3.68
CA ASN A 236 -1.45 9.28 3.92
C ASN A 236 -2.81 8.89 3.36
N ALA A 237 -3.86 8.87 4.18
CA ALA A 237 -5.24 8.67 3.73
C ALA A 237 -6.16 9.77 4.24
N SER A 238 -7.03 10.25 3.34
CA SER A 238 -8.03 11.27 3.63
C SER A 238 -9.36 10.95 2.97
N THR A 239 -10.43 11.48 3.54
CA THR A 239 -11.77 11.42 2.95
C THR A 239 -11.82 12.24 1.66
N ASN A 240 -12.65 11.81 0.71
CA ASN A 240 -12.83 12.51 -0.56
C ASN A 240 -14.27 13.03 -0.78
N ARG A 241 -15.18 12.69 0.13
CA ARG A 241 -16.57 13.18 0.22
C ARG A 241 -17.03 13.17 1.68
N ASP A 242 -18.23 13.65 1.94
CA ASP A 242 -18.90 13.47 3.24
C ASP A 242 -19.11 11.97 3.53
N ILE A 243 -18.83 11.56 4.76
CA ILE A 243 -18.97 10.19 5.23
C ILE A 243 -19.79 10.18 6.52
N GLY A 244 -20.94 9.52 6.48
CA GLY A 244 -21.82 9.35 7.62
C GLY A 244 -21.31 8.37 8.67
N ILE A 245 -21.89 8.45 9.87
CA ILE A 245 -21.63 7.48 10.95
C ILE A 245 -22.05 6.08 10.49
N GLY A 246 -21.17 5.09 10.67
CA GLY A 246 -21.43 3.71 10.29
C GLY A 246 -21.11 3.38 8.83
N GLU A 247 -20.76 4.35 7.98
CA GLU A 247 -20.27 4.06 6.64
C GLU A 247 -18.89 3.39 6.68
N GLU A 248 -18.72 2.38 5.81
CA GLU A 248 -17.43 1.72 5.59
C GLU A 248 -16.46 2.68 4.87
N LEU A 249 -15.23 2.75 5.36
CA LEU A 249 -14.14 3.49 4.75
C LEU A 249 -13.42 2.57 3.77
N CYS A 250 -13.46 2.92 2.49
CA CYS A 250 -12.98 2.08 1.40
C CYS A 250 -11.96 2.82 0.54
N VAL A 251 -10.96 2.08 0.05
CA VAL A 251 -10.04 2.49 -1.03
C VAL A 251 -10.32 1.65 -2.28
N SER A 252 -9.69 1.97 -3.41
CA SER A 252 -9.81 1.12 -4.61
C SER A 252 -8.58 0.26 -4.83
N TYR A 253 -8.73 -1.06 -4.94
CA TYR A 253 -7.66 -2.01 -5.26
C TYR A 253 -7.37 -2.12 -6.76
N VAL A 254 -8.17 -1.42 -7.58
CA VAL A 254 -8.06 -1.38 -9.03
C VAL A 254 -8.09 0.07 -9.48
N SER A 255 -7.56 0.36 -10.65
CA SER A 255 -7.67 1.69 -11.25
C SER A 255 -9.15 2.08 -11.45
N LEU A 256 -9.48 3.34 -11.17
CA LEU A 256 -10.86 3.83 -11.20
C LEU A 256 -11.44 3.93 -12.61
N TRP A 257 -10.57 3.91 -13.63
CA TRP A 257 -10.90 3.99 -15.05
C TRP A 257 -11.15 2.61 -15.68
N GLU A 258 -10.90 1.53 -14.95
CA GLU A 258 -11.03 0.19 -15.52
C GLU A 258 -12.49 -0.13 -15.83
N PRO A 259 -12.78 -0.77 -16.98
CA PRO A 259 -14.12 -1.24 -17.31
C PRO A 259 -14.55 -2.40 -16.39
N SER A 260 -15.85 -2.66 -16.33
CA SER A 260 -16.47 -3.59 -15.38
C SER A 260 -15.86 -4.98 -15.38
N TRP A 261 -15.49 -5.49 -16.55
CA TRP A 261 -14.88 -6.81 -16.70
C TRP A 261 -13.46 -6.87 -16.10
N ILE A 262 -12.64 -5.82 -16.27
CA ILE A 262 -11.33 -5.72 -15.63
C ILE A 262 -11.50 -5.58 -14.12
N ARG A 263 -12.37 -4.66 -13.66
CA ARG A 263 -12.64 -4.50 -12.21
C ARG A 263 -13.00 -5.83 -11.56
N ARG A 264 -13.95 -6.59 -12.15
CA ARG A 264 -14.37 -7.90 -11.63
C ARG A 264 -13.29 -8.96 -11.70
N ALA A 265 -12.47 -8.97 -12.75
CA ALA A 265 -11.38 -9.94 -12.89
C ALA A 265 -10.29 -9.67 -11.84
N THR A 266 -9.87 -8.41 -11.70
CA THR A 266 -8.89 -7.99 -10.70
C THR A 266 -9.40 -8.29 -9.30
N ILE A 267 -10.60 -7.86 -8.92
CA ILE A 267 -11.11 -8.11 -7.57
C ILE A 267 -11.35 -9.60 -7.28
N ARG A 268 -11.71 -10.40 -8.30
CA ARG A 268 -11.72 -11.87 -8.12
C ARG A 268 -10.33 -12.46 -7.89
N SER A 269 -9.24 -11.81 -8.29
CA SER A 269 -7.89 -12.30 -7.97
C SER A 269 -7.49 -12.00 -6.52
N TRP A 270 -8.11 -11.00 -5.89
CA TRP A 270 -8.15 -10.82 -4.42
C TRP A 270 -9.07 -11.84 -3.74
N GLY A 271 -9.91 -12.49 -4.55
CA GLY A 271 -10.64 -13.70 -4.24
C GLY A 271 -12.00 -13.47 -3.58
N PHE A 272 -12.53 -12.27 -3.67
CA PHE A 272 -13.94 -12.01 -3.39
C PHE A 272 -14.61 -11.43 -4.64
N ARG A 273 -15.93 -11.47 -4.69
CA ARG A 273 -16.71 -10.79 -5.72
C ARG A 273 -17.00 -9.36 -5.26
N CYS A 274 -16.67 -8.37 -6.08
CA CYS A 274 -17.05 -6.99 -5.78
C CYS A 274 -18.57 -6.83 -5.83
N GLN A 275 -19.15 -6.33 -4.74
CA GLN A 275 -20.58 -6.04 -4.60
C GLN A 275 -20.87 -4.52 -4.47
N CYS A 276 -19.92 -3.66 -4.88
CA CYS A 276 -20.15 -2.22 -4.82
C CYS A 276 -21.25 -1.79 -5.81
N LYS A 277 -21.85 -0.61 -5.58
CA LYS A 277 -22.93 -0.06 -6.41
C LYS A 277 -22.58 -0.01 -7.90
N LEU A 278 -21.32 0.27 -8.25
CA LEU A 278 -20.87 0.32 -9.64
C LEU A 278 -20.80 -1.07 -10.30
N CYS A 279 -20.40 -2.10 -9.55
CA CYS A 279 -20.30 -3.47 -10.05
C CYS A 279 -21.65 -4.21 -10.06
N ASP A 280 -22.63 -3.70 -9.31
CA ASP A 280 -24.00 -4.22 -9.23
C ASP A 280 -25.00 -3.47 -10.15
N LEU A 281 -24.50 -2.55 -10.99
CA LEU A 281 -25.34 -1.87 -11.98
C LEU A 281 -26.04 -2.86 -12.93
N PRO A 282 -27.29 -2.59 -13.33
CA PRO A 282 -27.93 -3.26 -14.46
C PRO A 282 -27.07 -3.19 -15.72
N LYS A 283 -27.12 -4.23 -16.56
CA LYS A 283 -26.21 -4.40 -17.72
C LYS A 283 -26.13 -3.20 -18.65
N GLU A 284 -27.24 -2.52 -18.92
CA GLU A 284 -27.25 -1.34 -19.79
C GLU A 284 -26.58 -0.13 -19.11
N LEU A 285 -26.79 0.09 -17.80
CA LEU A 285 -26.14 1.17 -17.06
C LEU A 285 -24.64 0.90 -16.89
N GLU A 286 -24.26 -0.36 -16.66
CA GLU A 286 -22.87 -0.81 -16.68
C GLU A 286 -22.19 -0.48 -18.01
N ARG A 287 -22.80 -0.85 -19.14
CA ARG A 287 -22.26 -0.58 -20.48
C ARG A 287 -22.09 0.92 -20.72
N ARG A 288 -23.05 1.74 -20.28
CA ARG A 288 -22.95 3.20 -20.36
C ARG A 288 -21.82 3.76 -19.50
N SER A 289 -21.61 3.23 -18.30
CA SER A 289 -20.49 3.62 -17.44
C SER A 289 -19.15 3.22 -18.06
N ASP A 290 -19.02 2.00 -18.54
CA ASP A 290 -17.79 1.53 -19.19
C ASP A 290 -17.44 2.38 -20.43
N ASN A 291 -18.45 2.77 -21.24
CA ASN A 291 -18.25 3.70 -22.36
C ASN A 291 -17.79 5.09 -21.89
N ARG A 292 -18.34 5.61 -20.80
CA ARG A 292 -17.90 6.89 -20.22
C ARG A 292 -16.46 6.77 -19.73
N LEU A 293 -16.10 5.72 -19.02
CA LEU A 293 -14.74 5.50 -18.52
C LEU A 293 -13.71 5.39 -19.66
N ALA A 294 -14.06 4.67 -20.73
CA ALA A 294 -13.23 4.62 -21.94
C ALA A 294 -13.02 6.01 -22.54
N LYS A 295 -14.10 6.82 -22.64
CA LYS A 295 -14.01 8.18 -23.16
C LYS A 295 -13.21 9.10 -22.24
N ILE A 296 -13.34 8.95 -20.92
CA ILE A 296 -12.55 9.76 -19.99
C ILE A 296 -11.07 9.42 -20.11
N ARG A 297 -10.72 8.13 -20.23
CA ARG A 297 -9.32 7.71 -20.43
C ARG A 297 -8.74 8.28 -21.73
N GLU A 298 -9.50 8.25 -22.82
CA GLU A 298 -9.10 8.86 -24.09
C GLU A 298 -8.85 10.37 -23.93
N LEU A 299 -9.79 11.09 -23.33
CA LEU A 299 -9.69 12.54 -23.11
C LEU A 299 -8.55 12.90 -22.15
N TRP A 300 -8.31 12.09 -21.11
CA TRP A 300 -7.19 12.27 -20.19
C TRP A 300 -5.87 12.32 -20.95
N TYR A 301 -5.59 11.30 -21.77
CA TYR A 301 -4.32 11.25 -22.51
C TYR A 301 -4.18 12.40 -23.50
N ARG A 302 -5.26 12.76 -24.19
CA ARG A 302 -5.27 13.91 -25.12
C ARG A 302 -5.04 15.24 -24.41
N LEU A 303 -5.57 15.42 -23.19
CA LEU A 303 -5.37 16.63 -22.40
C LEU A 303 -4.01 16.65 -21.70
N GLU A 304 -3.44 15.48 -21.41
CA GLU A 304 -2.11 15.36 -20.82
C GLU A 304 -1.01 15.56 -21.86
N SER A 305 -1.20 15.13 -23.12
CA SER A 305 -0.28 15.36 -24.23
C SER A 305 -0.29 16.84 -24.64
N TRP A 306 0.79 17.54 -24.30
CA TRP A 306 0.92 18.99 -24.44
C TRP A 306 0.80 19.47 -25.90
N LYS A 307 1.00 18.58 -26.88
CA LYS A 307 0.85 18.88 -28.31
C LYS A 307 -0.62 18.92 -28.75
N ASP A 308 -1.50 18.13 -28.13
CA ASP A 308 -2.90 17.98 -28.56
C ASP A 308 -3.86 18.90 -27.78
N VAL A 309 -3.44 19.45 -26.64
CA VAL A 309 -4.17 20.53 -25.94
C VAL A 309 -4.28 21.77 -26.82
N ILE A 310 -3.32 21.98 -27.73
CA ILE A 310 -3.37 23.06 -28.71
C ILE A 310 -4.51 22.84 -29.72
N ASP A 311 -5.00 21.61 -29.90
CA ASP A 311 -6.19 21.25 -30.70
C ASP A 311 -7.44 20.95 -29.83
N GLY A 312 -7.35 21.13 -28.52
CA GLY A 312 -8.50 21.12 -27.60
C GLY A 312 -9.28 22.42 -27.68
N ASP A 313 -10.60 22.37 -27.46
CA ASP A 313 -11.43 23.53 -27.17
C ASP A 313 -11.95 23.46 -25.72
N ASP A 314 -12.44 24.57 -25.18
CA ASP A 314 -13.01 24.61 -23.82
C ASP A 314 -14.12 23.57 -23.64
N LYS A 315 -14.90 23.29 -24.69
CA LYS A 315 -15.96 22.28 -24.70
C LYS A 315 -15.43 20.88 -24.45
N THR A 316 -14.22 20.56 -24.92
CA THR A 316 -13.57 19.27 -24.65
C THR A 316 -13.23 19.13 -23.17
N VAL A 317 -12.74 20.20 -22.54
CA VAL A 317 -12.40 20.21 -21.10
C VAL A 317 -13.68 20.11 -20.25
N ASP A 318 -14.71 20.90 -20.59
CA ASP A 318 -16.03 20.84 -19.94
C ASP A 318 -16.64 19.44 -20.05
N TYR A 319 -16.55 18.83 -21.24
CA TYR A 319 -17.06 17.49 -21.47
C TYR A 319 -16.32 16.45 -20.62
N PHE A 320 -14.98 16.54 -20.56
CA PHE A 320 -14.16 15.68 -19.69
C PHE A 320 -14.57 15.80 -18.22
N ILE A 321 -14.69 17.02 -17.68
CA ILE A 321 -15.14 17.27 -16.31
C ILE A 321 -16.54 16.68 -16.11
N SER A 322 -17.47 16.92 -17.03
CA SER A 322 -18.85 16.42 -16.93
C SER A 322 -18.93 14.89 -16.87
N LEU A 323 -18.07 14.19 -17.62
CA LEU A 323 -17.97 12.73 -17.58
C LEU A 323 -17.40 12.27 -16.25
N CYS A 324 -16.34 12.93 -15.75
CA CYS A 324 -15.75 12.63 -14.44
C CYS A 324 -16.77 12.80 -13.31
N THR A 325 -17.56 13.88 -13.31
CA THR A 325 -18.61 14.12 -12.32
C THR A 325 -19.67 13.03 -12.34
N ARG A 326 -20.15 12.63 -13.53
CA ARG A 326 -21.14 11.54 -13.66
C ARG A 326 -20.63 10.19 -13.20
N GLU A 327 -19.32 9.98 -13.30
CA GLU A 327 -18.66 8.77 -12.79
C GLU A 327 -18.25 8.88 -11.32
N GLY A 328 -18.48 10.01 -10.64
CA GLY A 328 -18.05 10.22 -9.25
C GLY A 328 -16.53 10.35 -9.07
N LEU A 329 -15.80 10.65 -10.15
CA LEU A 329 -14.33 10.73 -10.14
C LEU A 329 -13.83 12.10 -9.70
N THR A 330 -14.66 13.14 -9.78
CA THR A 330 -14.32 14.48 -9.27
C THR A 330 -14.18 14.51 -7.76
N GLU A 331 -14.85 13.63 -7.03
CA GLU A 331 -14.69 13.50 -5.57
C GLU A 331 -13.35 12.81 -5.26
N VAL A 332 -13.13 11.63 -5.85
CA VAL A 332 -11.95 10.80 -5.58
C VAL A 332 -10.63 11.38 -6.10
N TYR A 333 -10.68 12.00 -7.28
CA TYR A 333 -9.53 12.57 -7.99
C TYR A 333 -9.66 14.07 -8.24
N ALA A 334 -10.37 14.81 -7.37
CA ALA A 334 -10.54 16.27 -7.45
C ALA A 334 -9.23 16.97 -7.84
N ARG A 335 -8.15 16.66 -7.13
CA ARG A 335 -6.82 17.24 -7.37
C ARG A 335 -6.32 16.99 -8.80
N TRP A 336 -6.49 15.79 -9.35
CA TRP A 336 -5.97 15.43 -10.66
C TRP A 336 -6.84 16.00 -11.79
N VAL A 337 -8.16 15.83 -11.68
CA VAL A 337 -9.14 16.35 -12.64
C VAL A 337 -9.03 17.87 -12.73
N LEU A 338 -9.01 18.56 -11.59
CA LEU A 338 -8.89 20.02 -11.54
C LEU A 338 -7.51 20.51 -11.99
N ARG A 339 -6.42 19.83 -11.63
CA ARG A 339 -5.08 20.19 -12.13
C ARG A 339 -5.00 20.08 -13.65
N LEU A 340 -5.51 19.00 -14.23
CA LEU A 340 -5.50 18.80 -15.68
C LEU A 340 -6.38 19.83 -16.39
N ALA A 341 -7.58 20.07 -15.88
CA ALA A 341 -8.49 21.09 -16.40
C ALA A 341 -7.88 22.49 -16.32
N ASN A 342 -7.37 22.90 -15.17
CA ASN A 342 -6.73 24.21 -14.98
C ASN A 342 -5.54 24.41 -15.93
N LYS A 343 -4.71 23.37 -16.08
CA LYS A 343 -3.61 23.39 -17.04
C LYS A 343 -4.13 23.56 -18.48
N ALA A 344 -5.16 22.83 -18.87
CA ALA A 344 -5.74 22.92 -20.20
C ALA A 344 -6.32 24.31 -20.50
N TYR A 345 -7.18 24.85 -19.62
CA TYR A 345 -7.72 26.21 -19.79
C TYR A 345 -6.63 27.28 -19.83
N HIS A 346 -5.58 27.16 -19.00
CA HIS A 346 -4.47 28.12 -19.03
C HIS A 346 -3.77 28.14 -20.39
N LEU A 347 -3.53 26.97 -21.00
CA LEU A 347 -2.92 26.88 -22.32
C LEU A 347 -3.83 27.43 -23.42
N LEU A 348 -5.13 27.18 -23.35
CA LEU A 348 -6.11 27.75 -24.29
C LEU A 348 -6.15 29.28 -24.21
N ALA A 349 -6.10 29.84 -22.99
CA ALA A 349 -6.04 31.28 -22.78
C ALA A 349 -4.76 31.91 -23.38
N LEU A 350 -3.58 31.27 -23.20
CA LEU A 350 -2.32 31.73 -23.80
C LEU A 350 -2.38 31.73 -25.34
N LYS A 351 -3.00 30.70 -25.94
CA LYS A 351 -3.20 30.61 -27.39
C LYS A 351 -4.11 31.74 -27.89
N ALA A 352 -5.23 31.99 -27.19
CA ALA A 352 -6.16 33.06 -27.54
C ALA A 352 -5.52 34.45 -27.45
N ALA A 353 -4.57 34.64 -26.52
CA ALA A 353 -3.82 35.87 -26.35
C ALA A 353 -2.65 36.07 -27.35
N GLY A 354 -2.43 35.13 -28.28
CA GLY A 354 -1.37 35.23 -29.30
C GLY A 354 0.05 34.98 -28.78
N GLY A 355 0.21 34.39 -27.59
CA GLY A 355 1.52 34.08 -27.01
C GLY A 355 2.21 32.91 -27.73
N THR A 356 3.39 33.15 -28.30
CA THR A 356 4.27 32.07 -28.80
C THR A 356 4.91 31.30 -27.63
N GLN A 357 5.18 30.02 -27.89
CA GLN A 357 5.71 29.01 -26.96
C GLN A 357 7.07 29.43 -26.34
N GLY A 358 7.06 30.27 -25.29
CA GLY A 358 8.30 30.77 -24.68
C GLY A 358 8.28 30.98 -23.17
N SER A 359 7.22 30.62 -22.47
CA SER A 359 7.10 30.86 -21.02
C SER A 359 6.44 29.68 -20.32
N THR A 360 7.17 28.57 -20.16
CA THR A 360 6.72 27.41 -19.36
C THR A 360 7.58 27.15 -18.13
N ALA A 361 8.48 28.06 -17.76
CA ALA A 361 9.39 27.85 -16.64
C ALA A 361 8.80 28.16 -15.24
N ALA A 362 7.57 28.68 -15.13
CA ALA A 362 7.07 29.22 -13.86
C ALA A 362 6.04 28.36 -13.11
N VAL A 363 5.63 27.19 -13.62
CA VAL A 363 4.67 26.29 -12.92
C VAL A 363 5.36 25.04 -12.35
N GLU A 364 6.66 24.86 -12.56
CA GLU A 364 7.42 23.71 -12.06
C GLU A 364 7.78 23.79 -10.55
N GLY A 365 7.38 24.84 -9.83
CA GLY A 365 7.62 25.00 -8.39
C GLY A 365 6.83 24.05 -7.47
N GLY A 366 6.04 23.13 -8.02
CA GLY A 366 5.24 22.16 -7.28
C GLY A 366 5.52 20.71 -7.70
N GLN A 367 6.79 20.30 -7.75
CA GLN A 367 7.17 18.90 -7.97
C GLN A 367 6.72 17.98 -6.82
N THR A 368 5.44 17.61 -6.80
CA THR A 368 5.01 16.29 -6.34
C THR A 368 5.22 15.33 -7.51
N GLN A 369 6.45 14.82 -7.62
CA GLN A 369 6.85 13.83 -8.62
C GLN A 369 6.10 12.51 -8.47
N SER A 370 5.64 12.00 -9.61
CA SER A 370 5.29 10.61 -9.95
C SER A 370 4.75 9.73 -8.82
N SER A 371 3.49 9.90 -8.44
CA SER A 371 2.67 8.72 -8.22
C SER A 371 2.42 8.12 -9.61
N THR A 372 2.64 6.82 -9.75
CA THR A 372 2.20 6.00 -10.89
C THR A 372 0.96 6.58 -11.55
N GLY A 373 1.01 6.79 -12.87
CA GLY A 373 0.00 7.51 -13.65
C GLY A 373 -1.42 7.19 -13.21
N ALA A 374 -2.31 8.18 -13.31
CA ALA A 374 -3.66 8.21 -12.74
C ALA A 374 -4.54 6.96 -12.98
N GLY A 375 -4.11 5.97 -13.77
CA GLY A 375 -4.80 4.71 -14.01
C GLY A 375 -4.07 3.41 -13.65
N ALA A 376 -3.08 3.39 -12.76
CA ALA A 376 -2.57 2.12 -12.20
C ALA A 376 -2.57 2.17 -10.67
N ASN A 377 -3.37 1.32 -10.01
CA ASN A 377 -3.09 1.00 -8.61
C ASN A 377 -1.89 0.03 -8.60
N PRO A 378 -0.72 0.43 -8.05
CA PRO A 378 0.47 -0.42 -7.99
C PRO A 378 0.21 -1.78 -7.33
N GLN A 379 -0.74 -1.85 -6.38
CA GLN A 379 -1.13 -3.10 -5.71
C GLN A 379 -1.70 -4.13 -6.70
N SER A 380 -2.48 -3.70 -7.71
CA SER A 380 -3.07 -4.62 -8.69
C SER A 380 -2.04 -5.26 -9.61
N THR A 381 -1.07 -4.48 -10.09
CA THR A 381 0.01 -4.96 -10.98
C THR A 381 0.91 -5.96 -10.26
N VAL A 382 1.21 -5.71 -8.99
CA VAL A 382 2.07 -6.57 -8.15
C VAL A 382 1.40 -7.89 -7.83
N VAL A 383 0.14 -7.87 -7.40
CA VAL A 383 -0.64 -9.09 -7.16
C VAL A 383 -0.68 -9.93 -8.43
N LEU A 384 -0.91 -9.31 -9.59
CA LEU A 384 -0.88 -10.00 -10.88
C LEU A 384 0.51 -10.54 -11.25
N GLN A 385 1.60 -9.80 -11.01
CA GLN A 385 2.97 -10.25 -11.29
C GLN A 385 3.40 -11.41 -10.38
N LEU A 386 3.09 -11.36 -9.07
CA LEU A 386 3.43 -12.41 -8.12
C LEU A 386 2.51 -13.63 -8.26
N GLN A 387 1.22 -13.45 -8.60
CA GLN A 387 0.32 -14.54 -8.97
C GLN A 387 0.73 -15.21 -10.29
N ALA A 388 1.22 -14.43 -11.28
CA ALA A 388 1.78 -14.97 -12.51
C ALA A 388 3.02 -15.84 -12.23
N LYS A 389 3.90 -15.40 -11.32
CA LYS A 389 5.05 -16.20 -10.84
C LYS A 389 4.64 -17.47 -10.08
N LYS A 390 3.58 -17.43 -9.25
CA LYS A 390 3.00 -18.64 -8.61
C LYS A 390 2.44 -19.63 -9.66
N LYS A 391 1.88 -19.16 -10.78
CA LYS A 391 1.40 -20.03 -11.87
C LYS A 391 2.54 -20.70 -12.64
N THR A 392 3.64 -20.00 -12.94
CA THR A 392 4.80 -20.62 -13.59
C THR A 392 5.48 -21.66 -12.71
N ALA A 393 5.56 -21.45 -11.39
CA ALA A 393 6.07 -22.45 -10.45
C ALA A 393 5.18 -23.72 -10.34
N ARG A 394 3.86 -23.60 -10.54
CA ARG A 394 2.95 -24.78 -10.63
C ARG A 394 3.08 -25.53 -11.95
N ILE A 395 3.46 -24.86 -13.04
CA ILE A 395 3.65 -25.51 -14.35
C ILE A 395 4.99 -26.26 -14.40
N SER A 396 6.03 -25.79 -13.69
CA SER A 396 7.33 -26.48 -13.60
C SER A 396 7.30 -27.75 -12.73
N ASN A 397 6.35 -27.88 -11.79
CA ASN A 397 6.20 -29.07 -10.94
C ASN A 397 5.21 -30.11 -11.52
N GLY A 398 4.76 -29.93 -12.76
CA GLY A 398 3.70 -30.73 -13.40
C GLY A 398 4.16 -31.70 -14.49
N LYS A 399 5.44 -32.03 -14.61
CA LYS A 399 5.91 -33.07 -15.54
C LYS A 399 7.08 -33.86 -14.96
N HIS A 400 6.79 -34.86 -14.13
CA HIS A 400 7.54 -36.11 -14.07
C HIS A 400 6.68 -37.15 -13.36
N CYS A 401 5.85 -37.87 -14.14
CA CYS A 401 5.35 -39.19 -13.79
C CYS A 401 4.75 -39.88 -15.02
N LYS A 402 5.03 -41.19 -15.13
CA LYS A 402 4.75 -42.18 -16.20
C LYS A 402 5.84 -42.22 -17.28
N GLY A 403 6.69 -43.25 -17.42
CA GLY A 403 6.61 -44.64 -16.95
C GLY A 403 6.33 -45.56 -18.16
N TYR A 404 7.28 -46.44 -18.42
CA TYR A 404 7.21 -47.69 -19.21
C TYR A 404 6.83 -47.63 -20.70
N SER A 405 7.87 -47.82 -21.53
CA SER A 405 8.02 -49.04 -22.35
C SER A 405 9.50 -49.37 -22.45
#